data_AF-A0A0D0CYK1-F1
#
_entry.id   AF-A0A0D0CYK1-F1
#
_cell.length_a   1.000
_cell.length_b   1.000
_cell.length_c   1.000
_cell.angle_alpha   90.00
_cell.angle_beta   90.00
_cell.angle_gamma   90.00
#
_symmetry.space_group_name_H-M   'P 1'
#
loop_
_entity.id
_entity.type
_entity.pdbx_description
1 polymer ?
#
loop_
_entity_poly.entity_id
_entity_poly.type
_entity_poly.pdbx_seq_one_letter_code
_entity_poly.pdbx_strand_id
1 'polypeptide(L)'
;MTTIITPKNSHTERKQKSYTNLVNSREVATKISSYSSENTRKAFTDACLRRCNNQPHPWQLDAAEAFYLGLDCNLQGLVFSLYFLAFA
;
A
#
# COMPACT_ATOMS: atom_id res chain seq x y z
N MET A 1 10.18 -13.23 32.01
CA MET A 1 10.40 -12.55 30.71
C MET A 1 9.57 -13.29 29.68
N THR A 2 8.37 -12.79 29.37
CA THR A 2 7.41 -13.49 28.51
C THR A 2 7.78 -13.24 27.06
N THR A 3 8.38 -14.23 26.41
CA THR A 3 8.58 -14.24 24.96
C THR A 3 7.22 -14.36 24.28
N ILE A 4 6.65 -13.21 23.89
CA ILE A 4 5.52 -13.15 22.96
C ILE A 4 6.05 -13.63 21.61
N ILE A 5 5.89 -14.91 21.31
CA ILE A 5 6.08 -15.43 19.95
C ILE A 5 4.81 -15.03 19.19
N THR A 6 4.84 -13.87 18.53
CA THR A 6 3.80 -13.54 17.56
C THR A 6 3.75 -14.65 16.51
N PRO A 7 2.56 -15.21 16.18
CA PRO A 7 2.45 -16.22 15.15
C PRO A 7 3.02 -15.68 13.84
N LYS A 8 3.87 -16.49 13.21
CA LYS A 8 4.46 -16.20 11.90
C LYS A 8 3.37 -16.39 10.85
N ASN A 9 2.47 -15.42 10.73
CA ASN A 9 1.39 -15.45 9.74
C ASN A 9 1.98 -15.73 8.37
N SER A 10 1.37 -16.65 7.63
CA SER A 10 1.84 -17.03 6.30
C SER A 10 1.91 -15.81 5.39
N HIS A 11 2.75 -15.89 4.35
CA HIS A 11 2.95 -14.77 3.43
C HIS A 11 1.64 -14.27 2.84
N THR A 12 0.77 -15.22 2.49
CA THR A 12 -0.53 -14.99 1.89
C THR A 12 -1.47 -14.22 2.82
N GLU A 13 -1.53 -14.59 4.10
CA GLU A 13 -2.40 -13.92 5.08
C GLU A 13 -1.96 -12.47 5.33
N ARG A 14 -0.65 -12.22 5.38
CA ARG A 14 -0.10 -10.86 5.55
C ARG A 14 -0.36 -9.99 4.34
N LYS A 15 -0.26 -10.57 3.14
CA LYS A 15 -0.62 -9.90 1.88
C LYS A 15 -2.11 -9.55 1.87
N GLN A 16 -2.97 -10.51 2.18
CA GLN A 16 -4.42 -10.31 2.24
C GLN A 16 -4.80 -9.19 3.22
N LYS A 17 -4.25 -9.21 4.43
CA LYS A 17 -4.52 -8.18 5.45
C LYS A 17 -4.09 -6.79 4.98
N SER A 18 -2.95 -6.69 4.31
CA SER A 18 -2.45 -5.41 3.78
C SER A 18 -3.36 -4.85 2.69
N TYR A 19 -3.84 -5.70 1.78
CA TYR A 19 -4.81 -5.30 0.76
C TYR A 19 -6.15 -4.88 1.37
N THR A 20 -6.66 -5.60 2.36
CA THR A 20 -7.88 -5.21 3.08
C THR A 20 -7.74 -3.84 3.73
N ASN A 21 -6.60 -3.55 4.36
CA ASN A 21 -6.35 -2.23 4.95
C ASN A 21 -6.35 -1.11 3.89
N LEU A 22 -5.71 -1.34 2.74
CA LEU A 22 -5.71 -0.37 1.64
C LEU A 22 -7.12 -0.10 1.11
N VAL A 23 -7.94 -1.14 0.94
CA VAL A 23 -9.34 -1.00 0.52
C VAL A 23 -10.14 -0.20 1.55
N ASN A 24 -10.02 -0.53 2.83
CA ASN A 24 -10.70 0.20 3.90
C ASN A 24 -10.31 1.68 3.92
N SER A 25 -9.03 1.99 3.76
CA SER A 25 -8.55 3.38 3.68
C SER A 25 -9.08 4.12 2.45
N ARG A 26 -9.16 3.47 1.30
CA ARG A 26 -9.79 4.05 0.09
C ARG A 26 -11.26 4.38 0.37
N GLU A 27 -12.02 3.45 0.96
CA GLU A 27 -13.43 3.68 1.29
C GLU A 27 -13.63 4.83 2.27
N VAL A 28 -12.83 4.87 3.33
CA VAL A 28 -12.87 5.95 4.33
C VAL A 28 -12.51 7.29 3.68
N ALA A 29 -11.47 7.33 2.86
CA ALA A 29 -11.04 8.55 2.19
C ALA A 29 -12.09 9.07 1.20
N THR A 30 -12.75 8.18 0.43
CA THR A 30 -13.86 8.53 -0.49
C THR A 30 -15.08 9.08 0.24
N LYS A 31 -15.34 8.63 1.48
CA LYS A 31 -16.47 9.10 2.29
C LYS A 31 -16.17 10.45 2.95
N ILE A 32 -14.91 10.70 3.35
CA ILE A 32 -14.51 11.89 4.12
C ILE A 32 -14.10 13.05 3.21
N SER A 33 -13.47 12.74 2.09
CA SER A 33 -13.03 13.69 1.07
C SER A 33 -13.50 13.15 -0.27
N SER A 34 -13.70 13.96 -1.30
CA SER A 34 -14.04 13.46 -2.65
C SER A 34 -12.87 12.73 -3.34
N TYR A 35 -12.14 11.92 -2.58
CA TYR A 35 -11.04 11.08 -2.99
C TYR A 35 -11.49 10.11 -4.09
N SER A 36 -10.69 10.02 -5.15
CA SER A 36 -10.83 9.02 -6.19
C SER A 36 -9.51 8.27 -6.33
N SER A 37 -9.56 6.96 -6.08
CA SER A 37 -8.41 6.06 -6.28
C SER A 37 -7.94 6.11 -7.72
N GLU A 38 -8.86 6.14 -8.69
CA GLU A 38 -8.54 6.20 -10.11
C GLU A 38 -7.76 7.48 -10.47
N ASN A 39 -8.25 8.65 -10.03
CA ASN A 39 -7.58 9.92 -10.29
C ASN A 39 -6.19 9.98 -9.63
N THR A 40 -6.09 9.46 -8.41
CA THR A 40 -4.85 9.43 -7.64
C THR A 40 -3.81 8.52 -8.31
N ARG A 41 -4.21 7.31 -8.72
CA ARG A 41 -3.36 6.37 -9.45
C ARG A 41 -2.92 6.94 -10.79
N LYS A 42 -3.82 7.62 -11.51
CA LYS A 42 -3.48 8.31 -12.77
C LYS A 42 -2.43 9.40 -12.53
N ALA A 43 -2.60 10.22 -11.50
CA ALA A 43 -1.62 11.24 -11.14
C ALA A 43 -0.24 10.65 -10.80
N PHE A 44 -0.19 9.50 -10.13
CA PHE A 44 1.07 8.79 -9.87
C PHE A 44 1.71 8.21 -11.13
N THR A 45 0.91 7.60 -12.01
CA THR A 45 1.39 7.13 -13.31
C THR A 45 1.96 8.27 -14.13
N ASP A 46 1.26 9.41 -14.22
CA ASP A 46 1.72 10.58 -14.95
C ASP A 46 2.98 11.20 -14.32
N ALA A 47 3.10 11.18 -13.00
CA ALA A 47 4.31 11.62 -12.30
C ALA A 47 5.50 10.67 -12.57
N CYS A 48 5.26 9.37 -12.59
CA CYS A 48 6.28 8.36 -12.87
C CYS A 48 6.75 8.43 -14.33
N LEU A 49 5.82 8.55 -15.27
CA LEU A 49 6.13 8.76 -16.69
C LEU A 49 6.96 10.02 -16.92
N ARG A 50 6.59 11.15 -16.29
CA ARG A 50 7.34 12.40 -16.43
C ARG A 50 8.76 12.34 -15.87
N ARG A 51 8.99 11.55 -14.80
CA ARG A 51 10.27 11.51 -14.08
C ARG A 51 11.19 10.38 -14.53
N CYS A 52 10.61 9.23 -14.84
CA CYS A 52 11.34 7.99 -15.08
C CYS A 52 11.17 7.47 -16.52
N ASN A 53 10.31 8.12 -17.33
CA ASN A 53 9.95 7.70 -18.69
C ASN A 53 9.47 6.25 -18.79
N ASN A 54 8.97 5.70 -17.68
CA ASN A 54 8.54 4.31 -17.54
C ASN A 54 7.21 4.25 -16.82
N GLN A 55 6.40 3.25 -17.15
CA GLN A 55 5.16 2.99 -16.42
C GLN A 55 5.46 2.29 -15.09
N PRO A 56 4.86 2.75 -13.98
CA PRO A 56 5.01 2.09 -12.69
C PRO A 56 4.25 0.75 -12.70
N HIS A 57 4.81 -0.24 -12.01
CA HIS A 57 4.12 -1.50 -11.76
C HIS A 57 2.91 -1.29 -10.84
N PRO A 58 1.86 -2.13 -10.93
CA PRO A 58 0.66 -2.00 -10.10
C PRO A 58 0.95 -1.94 -8.59
N TRP A 59 1.93 -2.71 -8.11
CA TRP A 59 2.31 -2.73 -6.70
C TRP A 59 2.96 -1.41 -6.23
N GLN A 60 3.64 -0.70 -7.13
CA GLN A 60 4.24 0.61 -6.82
C GLN A 60 3.17 1.67 -6.67
N LEU A 61 2.11 1.59 -7.49
CA LEU A 61 0.93 2.45 -7.37
C LEU A 61 0.18 2.17 -6.07
N ASP A 62 -0.02 0.90 -5.70
CA ASP A 62 -0.67 0.52 -4.44
C ASP A 62 0.12 1.03 -3.22
N ALA A 63 1.46 0.93 -3.27
CA ALA A 63 2.32 1.46 -2.21
C ALA A 63 2.23 3.00 -2.12
N ALA A 64 2.36 3.71 -3.25
CA ALA A 64 2.25 5.17 -3.29
C ALA A 64 0.89 5.67 -2.76
N GLU A 65 -0.18 4.96 -3.11
CA GLU A 65 -1.53 5.26 -2.64
C GLU A 65 -1.71 5.02 -1.14
N ALA A 66 -1.11 3.95 -0.61
CA ALA A 66 -1.12 3.69 0.83
C ALA A 66 -0.45 4.85 1.61
N PHE A 67 0.69 5.35 1.13
CA PHE A 67 1.34 6.53 1.72
C PHE A 67 0.49 7.78 1.65
N TYR A 68 -0.14 8.03 0.49
CA TYR A 68 -0.99 9.20 0.29
C TYR A 68 -2.22 9.20 1.21
N LEU A 69 -2.80 8.02 1.47
CA LEU A 69 -3.92 7.84 2.37
C LEU A 69 -3.54 7.89 3.86
N GLY A 70 -2.27 8.14 4.18
CA GLY A 70 -1.80 8.25 5.56
C GLY A 70 -1.89 6.94 6.34
N LEU A 71 -1.86 5.79 5.65
CA LEU A 71 -1.75 4.50 6.33
C LEU A 71 -0.43 4.46 7.11
N ASP A 72 -0.55 4.47 8.44
CA ASP A 72 0.56 4.73 9.34
C ASP A 72 1.69 3.70 9.15
N CYS A 73 2.82 4.23 8.70
CA CYS A 73 3.98 3.49 8.24
C CYS A 73 4.87 3.13 9.42
N ASN A 74 4.41 2.27 10.31
CA ASN A 74 5.31 1.68 11.30
C ASN A 74 6.39 0.92 10.52
N LEU A 75 7.63 1.42 10.56
CA LEU A 75 8.79 1.00 9.74
C LEU A 75 9.07 -0.52 9.77
N GLN A 76 8.59 -1.25 10.78
CA GLN A 76 8.64 -2.72 10.83
C GLN A 76 7.64 -3.43 9.89
N GLY A 77 6.50 -2.81 9.61
CA GLY A 77 5.51 -3.31 8.66
C GLY A 77 5.79 -2.92 7.20
N LEU A 78 6.43 -1.76 6.99
CA LEU A 78 6.58 -1.17 5.66
C LEU A 78 7.64 -1.85 4.79
N VAL A 79 8.81 -2.16 5.34
CA VAL A 79 9.83 -2.95 4.63
C VAL A 79 9.28 -4.33 4.28
N PHE A 80 8.47 -4.92 5.16
CA PHE A 80 7.87 -6.23 4.94
C PHE A 80 6.71 -6.21 3.94
N SER A 81 5.88 -5.17 3.93
CA SER A 81 4.71 -5.09 3.06
C SER A 81 5.08 -4.65 1.64
N LEU A 82 6.01 -3.70 1.47
CA LEU A 82 6.55 -3.37 0.14
C LEU A 82 7.39 -4.52 -0.44
N TYR A 83 8.20 -5.24 0.36
CA TYR A 83 8.87 -6.45 -0.13
C TYR A 83 7.86 -7.49 -0.64
N PHE A 84 6.75 -7.66 0.07
CA PHE A 84 5.74 -8.69 -0.24
C PHE A 84 4.81 -8.28 -1.39
N LEU A 85 4.67 -6.98 -1.65
CA LEU A 85 4.01 -6.43 -2.85
C LEU A 85 4.94 -6.49 -4.08
N ALA A 86 6.26 -6.38 -3.89
CA ALA A 86 7.25 -6.37 -4.98
C ALA A 86 7.77 -7.77 -5.39
N PHE A 87 7.76 -8.77 -4.50
CA PHE A 87 8.29 -10.13 -4.75
C PHE A 87 7.22 -11.23 -4.85
N ALA A 88 5.95 -10.86 -5.10
CA ALA A 88 4.88 -11.81 -5.37
C ALA A 88 4.61 -11.98 -6.87
#